data_AF-A0A1Y0NBV0-F1
#
_entry.id   AF-A0A1Y0NBV0-F1
#
_cell.length_a   1.000
_cell.length_b   1.000
_cell.length_c   1.000
_cell.angle_alpha   90.00
_cell.angle_beta   90.00
_cell.angle_gamma   90.00
#
_symmetry.space_group_name_H-M   'P 1'
#
loop_
_entity.id
_entity.type
_entity.pdbx_description
1 polymer ?
#
loop_
_entity_poly.entity_id
_entity_poly.type
_entity_poly.pdbx_seq_one_letter_code
_entity_poly.pdbx_strand_id
1 'polypeptide(L)'
;MPLRSLEIAPSGAFFRLQMPALLLVFLVLLGCPLASRSALEVPSATSGYVELSRDATWLRLLHYQGGGIGNTRSAIHSPEFFLDPQGSTDAAAELSATVRALHQPVVVGGGG
;
A
#
# COMPACT_ATOMS: atom_id res chain seq x y z
N MET A 1 1.51 -58.79 -49.32
CA MET A 1 0.61 -59.08 -48.18
C MET A 1 0.30 -57.77 -47.47
N PRO A 2 -0.97 -57.36 -47.34
CA PRO A 2 -1.36 -56.01 -46.95
C PRO A 2 -1.73 -55.91 -45.47
N LEU A 3 -1.31 -54.86 -44.74
CA LEU A 3 -2.02 -54.44 -43.51
C LEU A 3 -2.01 -52.90 -43.33
N ARG A 4 -3.09 -52.29 -43.82
CA ARG A 4 -3.98 -51.34 -43.10
C ARG A 4 -3.40 -49.98 -42.66
N SER A 5 -3.54 -48.98 -43.53
CA SER A 5 -3.65 -47.58 -43.12
C SER A 5 -4.94 -47.36 -42.34
N LEU A 6 -4.84 -46.91 -41.09
CA LEU A 6 -5.98 -46.47 -40.29
C LEU A 6 -6.18 -44.97 -40.56
N GLU A 7 -7.02 -44.63 -41.54
CA GLU A 7 -7.54 -43.27 -41.69
C GLU A 7 -8.46 -42.95 -40.50
N ILE A 8 -7.95 -42.18 -39.55
CA ILE A 8 -8.76 -41.57 -38.49
C ILE A 8 -9.29 -40.25 -39.06
N ALA A 9 -10.52 -40.27 -39.55
CA ALA A 9 -11.24 -39.06 -39.92
C ALA A 9 -11.69 -38.31 -38.65
N PRO A 10 -11.36 -37.02 -38.46
CA PRO A 10 -11.94 -36.24 -37.37
C PRO A 10 -13.35 -35.76 -37.76
N SER A 11 -14.36 -36.29 -37.07
CA SER A 11 -15.78 -35.94 -37.21
C SER A 11 -16.03 -34.45 -36.93
N GLY A 12 -16.33 -33.67 -37.98
CA GLY A 12 -16.49 -32.21 -37.99
C GLY A 12 -17.75 -31.62 -37.32
N ALA A 13 -18.30 -32.27 -36.30
CA ALA A 13 -19.54 -31.82 -35.64
C ALA A 13 -19.32 -31.07 -34.32
N PHE A 14 -18.19 -31.29 -33.61
CA PHE A 14 -17.96 -30.67 -32.29
C PHE A 14 -17.59 -29.18 -32.35
N PHE A 15 -17.08 -28.69 -33.48
CA PHE A 15 -16.54 -27.33 -33.57
C PHE A 15 -17.61 -26.24 -33.74
N ARG A 16 -18.83 -26.57 -34.17
CA ARG A 16 -19.85 -25.56 -34.54
C ARG A 16 -20.75 -25.07 -33.41
N LEU A 17 -20.70 -25.65 -32.20
CA LEU A 17 -21.54 -25.22 -31.07
C LEU A 17 -20.76 -24.66 -29.87
N GLN A 18 -19.43 -24.80 -29.83
CA GLN A 18 -18.60 -24.41 -28.68
C GLN A 18 -17.95 -23.01 -28.81
N MET A 19 -17.90 -22.45 -30.02
CA MET A 19 -17.39 -21.09 -30.28
C MET A 19 -18.30 -19.91 -29.85
N PRO A 20 -19.65 -19.98 -29.84
CA PRO A 20 -20.45 -18.81 -29.43
C PRO A 20 -20.46 -18.63 -27.90
N ALA A 21 -20.35 -19.72 -27.13
CA ALA A 21 -20.32 -19.66 -25.67
C ALA A 21 -19.04 -19.01 -25.14
N LEU A 22 -17.90 -19.29 -25.79
CA LEU A 22 -16.61 -18.69 -25.41
C LEU A 22 -16.53 -17.21 -25.78
N LEU A 23 -17.14 -16.82 -26.91
CA LEU A 23 -17.27 -15.42 -27.34
C LEU A 23 -18.14 -14.61 -26.36
N LEU A 24 -19.24 -15.18 -25.86
CA LEU A 24 -20.10 -14.52 -24.88
C LEU A 24 -19.41 -14.30 -23.53
N VAL A 25 -18.64 -15.27 -23.04
CA VAL A 25 -17.82 -15.12 -21.83
C VAL A 25 -16.76 -14.02 -22.02
N PHE A 26 -16.12 -13.96 -23.18
CA PHE A 26 -15.15 -12.91 -23.50
C PHE A 26 -15.79 -11.51 -23.55
N LEU A 27 -16.99 -11.39 -24.12
CA LEU A 27 -17.75 -10.13 -24.18
C LEU A 27 -18.24 -9.65 -22.80
N VAL A 28 -18.64 -10.58 -21.92
CA VAL A 28 -18.99 -10.27 -20.52
C VAL A 28 -17.77 -9.79 -19.72
N LEU A 29 -16.59 -10.38 -19.96
CA LEU A 29 -15.35 -9.94 -19.31
C LEU A 29 -14.85 -8.57 -19.83
N LEU A 30 -15.04 -8.26 -21.12
CA LEU A 30 -14.71 -6.96 -21.70
C LEU A 30 -15.66 -5.83 -21.27
N GLY A 31 -16.86 -6.17 -20.81
CA GLY A 31 -17.93 -5.23 -20.51
C GLY A 31 -17.92 -4.64 -19.11
N CYS A 32 -16.85 -4.75 -18.33
CA CYS A 32 -16.76 -4.07 -17.04
C CYS A 32 -16.55 -2.57 -17.28
N PRO A 33 -17.55 -1.68 -17.08
CA PRO A 33 -17.26 -0.27 -17.02
C PRO A 33 -16.41 -0.09 -15.77
N LEU A 34 -15.10 0.07 -15.96
CA LEU A 34 -14.21 0.60 -14.94
C LEU A 34 -14.71 2.03 -14.70
N ALA A 35 -15.70 2.15 -13.81
CA ALA A 35 -16.21 3.42 -13.33
C ALA A 35 -15.04 4.08 -12.60
N SER A 36 -14.24 4.82 -13.37
CA SER A 36 -13.17 5.65 -12.88
C SER A 36 -13.82 6.75 -12.06
N ARG A 37 -14.03 6.47 -10.77
CA ARG A 37 -14.29 7.52 -9.80
C ARG A 37 -12.98 8.26 -9.62
N SER A 38 -12.77 9.29 -10.44
CA SER A 38 -11.81 10.33 -10.09
C SER A 38 -12.41 11.11 -8.92
N ALA A 39 -12.22 10.59 -7.70
CA ALA A 39 -12.25 11.43 -6.54
C ALA A 39 -11.07 12.40 -6.71
N LEU A 40 -11.37 13.70 -6.76
CA LEU A 40 -10.35 14.72 -6.68
C LEU A 40 -9.65 14.53 -5.32
N GLU A 41 -8.52 13.83 -5.32
CA GLU A 41 -7.76 13.56 -4.12
C GLU A 41 -7.11 14.87 -3.69
N VAL A 42 -7.73 15.57 -2.73
CA VAL A 42 -7.01 16.56 -1.94
C VAL A 42 -5.86 15.79 -1.33
N PRO A 43 -4.58 16.15 -1.59
CA PRO A 43 -3.45 15.46 -1.00
C PRO A 43 -3.64 15.52 0.51
N SER A 44 -4.04 14.41 1.12
CA SER A 44 -4.23 14.36 2.56
C SER A 44 -2.84 14.66 3.14
N ALA A 45 -2.70 15.69 3.97
CA ALA A 45 -1.42 16.01 4.62
C ALA A 45 -0.78 14.76 5.28
N THR A 46 -1.63 13.80 5.65
CA THR A 46 -1.32 12.42 6.03
C THR A 46 -0.32 11.71 5.11
N SER A 47 -0.45 11.82 3.78
CA SER A 47 0.41 11.12 2.82
C SER A 47 1.84 11.68 2.84
N GLY A 48 1.98 13.00 3.00
CA GLY A 48 3.29 13.66 3.15
C GLY A 48 4.00 13.27 4.45
N TYR A 49 3.27 13.05 5.54
CA TYR A 49 3.86 12.62 6.82
C TYR A 49 4.39 11.19 6.77
N VAL A 50 3.73 10.28 6.03
CA VAL A 50 4.25 8.92 5.87
C VAL A 50 5.59 8.92 5.15
N GLU A 51 5.74 9.73 4.11
CA GLU A 51 7.00 9.83 3.37
C GLU A 51 8.10 10.51 4.19
N LEU A 52 7.78 11.65 4.83
CA LEU A 52 8.72 12.36 5.70
C LEU A 52 9.13 11.54 6.93
N SER A 53 8.26 10.67 7.44
CA SER A 53 8.60 9.78 8.57
C SER A 53 9.67 8.75 8.23
N ARG A 54 9.89 8.48 6.95
CA ARG A 54 10.93 7.57 6.44
C ARG A 54 12.19 8.31 6.01
N ASP A 55 12.17 9.64 6.03
CA ASP A 55 13.32 10.47 5.65
C ASP A 55 14.51 10.22 6.59
N ALA A 56 15.71 10.13 6.02
CA ALA A 56 16.94 9.84 6.77
C ALA A 56 17.24 10.89 7.85
N THR A 57 16.87 12.15 7.61
CA THR A 57 17.05 13.26 8.56
C THR A 57 16.17 13.05 9.78
N TRP A 58 14.89 12.74 9.56
CA TRP A 58 13.93 12.49 10.63
C TRP A 58 14.32 11.28 11.48
N LEU A 59 14.64 10.16 10.82
CA LEU A 59 15.09 8.95 11.50
C LEU A 59 16.34 9.20 12.33
N ARG A 60 17.27 10.04 11.86
CA ARG A 60 18.49 10.39 12.59
C ARG A 60 18.23 11.27 13.82
N LEU A 61 17.30 12.23 13.73
CA LEU A 61 16.89 13.05 14.87
C LEU A 61 16.36 12.19 16.03
N LEU A 62 15.55 11.19 15.68
CA LEU A 62 14.98 10.25 16.65
C LEU A 62 15.92 9.07 16.95
N HIS A 63 17.15 9.06 16.43
CA HIS A 63 18.12 7.98 16.59
C HIS A 63 17.57 6.58 16.27
N TYR A 64 16.75 6.46 15.23
CA TYR A 64 16.29 5.15 14.74
C TYR A 64 17.45 4.34 14.19
N GLN A 65 17.54 3.10 14.65
CA GLN A 65 18.52 2.12 14.20
C GLN A 65 17.78 0.97 13.52
N GLY A 66 18.35 0.48 12.42
CA GLY A 66 17.85 -0.72 11.74
C GLY A 66 18.24 -1.97 12.53
N GLY A 67 17.32 -2.49 13.35
CA GLY A 67 17.49 -3.74 14.07
C GLY A 67 17.03 -4.93 13.24
N GLY A 68 17.82 -5.35 12.25
CA GLY A 68 17.45 -6.47 11.38
C GLY A 68 16.22 -6.18 10.51
N ILE A 69 15.85 -7.17 9.68
CA ILE A 69 14.79 -7.05 8.67
C ILE A 69 13.45 -6.74 9.36
N GLY A 70 12.97 -5.50 9.24
CA GLY A 70 11.63 -5.09 9.66
C GLY A 70 11.48 -4.49 11.06
N ASN A 71 12.55 -4.28 11.83
CA ASN A 71 12.45 -3.69 13.16
C ASN A 71 13.32 -2.43 13.30
N THR A 72 12.82 -1.33 12.75
CA THR A 72 13.42 0.01 12.92
C THR A 72 12.90 0.58 14.24
N ARG A 73 13.79 0.83 15.21
CA ARG A 73 13.46 1.33 16.54
C ARG A 73 14.45 2.43 16.96
N SER A 74 14.00 3.41 17.72
CA SER A 74 14.86 4.42 18.33
C SER A 74 15.82 3.81 19.36
N ALA A 75 17.05 4.30 19.37
CA ALA A 75 18.03 4.00 20.42
C ALA A 75 17.71 4.71 21.74
N ILE A 76 16.76 5.65 21.76
CA ILE A 76 16.33 6.35 22.97
C ILE A 76 15.27 5.52 23.68
N HIS A 77 15.48 5.28 24.97
CA HIS A 77 14.59 4.45 25.79
C HIS A 77 13.69 5.25 26.73
N SER A 78 14.00 6.53 26.94
CA SER A 78 13.21 7.47 27.73
C SER A 78 11.84 7.71 27.08
N PRO A 79 10.72 7.24 27.66
CA PRO A 79 9.39 7.47 27.10
C PRO A 79 9.04 8.97 27.00
N GLU A 80 9.58 9.80 27.90
CA GLU A 80 9.40 11.26 27.92
C GLU A 80 10.02 12.01 26.74
N PHE A 81 10.91 11.36 25.99
CA PHE A 81 11.46 11.93 24.77
C PHE A 81 10.43 11.98 23.63
N PHE A 82 9.50 11.03 23.61
CA PHE A 82 8.52 10.87 22.54
C PHE A 82 7.20 11.56 22.91
N LEU A 83 6.60 12.21 21.93
CA LEU A 83 5.26 12.78 22.08
C LEU A 83 4.16 11.73 21.86
N ASP A 84 4.45 10.69 21.07
CA ASP A 84 3.57 9.54 20.91
C ASP A 84 4.04 8.34 21.77
N PRO A 85 3.14 7.61 22.46
CA PRO A 85 3.51 6.42 23.24
C PRO A 85 4.20 5.30 22.42
N GLN A 86 3.97 5.25 21.10
CA GLN A 86 4.64 4.31 20.19
C GLN A 86 5.80 4.97 19.43
N GLY A 87 6.14 6.22 19.72
CA GLY A 87 7.12 7.01 18.96
C GLY A 87 8.53 6.44 18.94
N SER A 88 8.86 5.51 19.84
CA SER A 88 10.14 4.77 19.83
C SER A 88 10.20 3.66 18.78
N THR A 89 9.05 3.18 18.28
CA THR A 89 8.93 2.10 17.29
C THR A 89 8.15 2.49 16.05
N ASP A 90 7.43 3.60 16.09
CA ASP A 90 6.65 4.13 15.00
C ASP A 90 7.05 5.60 14.73
N ALA A 91 7.96 5.78 13.77
CA ALA A 91 8.46 7.09 13.38
C ALA A 91 7.37 7.98 12.76
N ALA A 92 6.31 7.38 12.19
CA ALA A 92 5.20 8.12 11.60
C ALA A 92 4.26 8.65 12.68
N ALA A 93 3.98 7.84 13.70
CA ALA A 93 3.22 8.28 14.87
C ALA A 93 3.91 9.46 15.58
N GLU A 94 5.23 9.37 15.78
CA GLU A 94 6.00 10.45 16.41
C GLU A 94 6.01 11.73 15.59
N LEU A 95 6.16 11.63 14.26
CA LEU A 95 6.15 12.79 13.38
C LEU A 95 4.80 13.51 13.43
N SER A 96 3.71 12.74 13.38
CA SER A 96 2.35 13.27 13.48
C SER A 96 2.12 13.99 14.81
N ALA A 97 2.56 13.40 15.93
CA ALA A 97 2.49 14.01 17.25
C ALA A 97 3.34 15.29 17.34
N THR A 98 4.54 15.28 16.77
CA THR A 98 5.45 16.43 16.70
C THR A 98 4.84 17.59 15.93
N VAL A 99 4.38 17.37 14.70
CA VAL A 99 3.76 18.42 13.88
C VAL A 99 2.52 18.99 14.60
N ARG A 100 1.69 18.12 15.18
CA ARG A 100 0.54 18.56 15.97
C ARG A 100 0.94 19.43 17.16
N ALA A 101 1.99 19.06 17.90
CA ALA A 101 2.49 19.84 19.03
C ALA A 101 3.06 21.20 18.59
N LEU A 102 3.77 21.26 17.46
CA LEU A 102 4.30 22.52 16.90
C LEU A 102 3.20 23.50 16.51
N HIS A 103 2.00 23.02 16.20
CA HIS A 103 0.85 23.85 15.87
C HIS A 103 0.02 24.25 17.11
N GLN A 104 0.32 23.72 18.30
CA GLN A 104 -0.37 24.13 19.53
C GLN A 104 0.18 25.48 20.02
N PRO A 105 -0.68 26.36 20.57
CA PRO A 105 -0.22 27.58 21.22
C PRO A 105 0.61 27.24 22.46
N VAL A 106 1.79 27.87 22.58
CA VAL A 106 2.63 27.75 23.78
C VAL A 106 2.01 28.59 24.88
N VAL A 107 1.46 27.93 25.91
CA VAL A 107 1.05 28.60 27.14
C VAL A 107 2.30 28.87 27.96
N VAL A 108 2.89 30.06 27.78
CA VAL A 108 3.93 30.55 28.69
C VAL A 108 3.27 30.83 30.03
N GLY A 109 3.58 30.02 31.04
CA GLY A 109 3.11 30.25 32.40
C GLY A 109 3.57 31.64 32.87
N GLY A 110 2.62 32.55 33.03
CA GLY A 110 2.88 33.86 33.63
C GLY A 110 3.33 33.66 35.07
N GLY A 111 4.59 34.00 35.35
CA GLY A 111 5.11 34.03 36.71
C GLY A 111 4.30 35.00 37.56
N GLY A 112 3.71 34.47 38.63
CA GLY A 112 3.25 35.21 39.79
C GLY A 112 4.22 34.98 40.95
#